data_AF-A0AA39U994-F1
#
_entry.id   AF-A0AA39U994-F1
#
_cell.length_a   1.000
_cell.length_b   1.000
_cell.length_c   1.000
_cell.angle_alpha   90.00
_cell.angle_beta   90.00
_cell.angle_gamma   90.00
#
_symmetry.space_group_name_H-M   'P 1'
#
loop_
_entity.id
_entity.type
_entity.pdbx_description
1 polymer ?
#
loop_
_entity_poly.entity_id
_entity_poly.type
_entity_poly.pdbx_seq_one_letter_code
_entity_poly.pdbx_strand_id
1 'polypeptide(L)'
;MSPTKEQGITVAELDAVTAWEGLPPDFTKPGDFLISSPSKIQEMLPFRDHFDFLGVEASDKMLKWMWNKKLSIVGSDNIAFEPGTLTVTIDGMPGRNLHQAFIGGWGQSIVELLDLKELAETCHRLRRFSFFFTIQNLNVPGGIASPPNALAIL
;
A
#
# COMPACT_ATOMS: atom_id res chain seq x y z
N MET A 1 -25.54 4.95 6.63
CA MET A 1 -24.73 3.89 6.01
C MET A 1 -23.49 4.56 5.44
N SER A 2 -22.32 4.32 6.03
CA SER A 2 -21.06 4.85 5.50
C SER A 2 -20.77 4.19 4.14
N PRO A 3 -20.43 4.95 3.08
CA PRO A 3 -20.19 4.41 1.74
C PRO A 3 -18.78 3.80 1.56
N THR A 4 -18.04 3.57 2.65
CA THR A 4 -16.76 2.86 2.59
C THR A 4 -17.05 1.38 2.35
N LYS A 5 -16.98 0.95 1.09
CA LYS A 5 -17.08 -0.47 0.69
C LYS A 5 -16.26 -1.32 1.67
N GLU A 6 -16.90 -2.34 2.24
CA GLU A 6 -16.24 -3.43 2.97
C GLU A 6 -15.24 -4.21 2.10
N GLN A 7 -15.25 -3.99 0.77
CA GLN A 7 -14.33 -4.56 -0.20
C GLN A 7 -13.18 -3.57 -0.46
N GLY A 8 -11.96 -3.97 -0.08
CA GLY A 8 -10.72 -3.23 -0.39
C GLY A 8 -10.43 -3.14 -1.89
N ILE A 9 -9.36 -2.42 -2.25
CA ILE A 9 -8.91 -2.23 -3.64
C ILE A 9 -8.43 -3.55 -4.19
N THR A 10 -9.08 -4.00 -5.25
CA THR A 10 -8.85 -5.31 -5.84
C THR A 10 -7.65 -5.33 -6.80
N VAL A 11 -7.14 -6.53 -7.11
CA VAL A 11 -6.13 -6.70 -8.17
C VAL A 11 -6.58 -6.09 -9.50
N ALA A 12 -7.87 -6.23 -9.84
CA ALA A 12 -8.41 -5.71 -11.08
C ALA A 12 -8.43 -4.18 -11.11
N GLU A 13 -8.69 -3.53 -9.98
CA GLU A 13 -8.64 -2.08 -9.85
C GLU A 13 -7.20 -1.57 -9.93
N LEU A 14 -6.23 -2.25 -9.29
CA LEU A 14 -4.81 -1.92 -9.43
C LEU A 14 -4.33 -2.07 -10.88
N ASP A 15 -4.65 -3.18 -11.53
CA ASP A 15 -4.31 -3.41 -12.93
C ASP A 15 -4.95 -2.34 -13.85
N ALA A 16 -6.20 -1.94 -13.57
CA ALA A 16 -6.88 -0.88 -14.32
C ALA A 16 -6.21 0.49 -14.14
N VAL A 17 -5.78 0.84 -12.92
CA VAL A 17 -5.06 2.09 -12.65
C VAL A 17 -3.72 2.10 -13.38
N THR A 18 -2.93 1.03 -13.25
CA THR A 18 -1.61 0.96 -13.94
C THR A 18 -1.75 1.03 -15.46
N ALA A 19 -2.79 0.43 -16.03
CA ALA A 19 -3.11 0.57 -17.45
C ALA A 19 -3.51 2.01 -17.83
N TRP A 20 -4.30 2.69 -16.99
CA TRP A 20 -4.66 4.10 -17.17
C TRP A 20 -3.44 5.03 -17.09
N GLU A 21 -2.49 4.72 -16.21
CA GLU A 21 -1.20 5.41 -16.08
C GLU A 21 -0.25 5.13 -17.27
N GLY A 22 -0.59 4.18 -18.14
CA GLY A 22 0.21 3.79 -19.30
C GLY A 22 1.39 2.87 -18.97
N LEU A 23 1.38 2.22 -17.81
CA LEU A 23 2.39 1.26 -17.39
C LEU A 23 2.16 -0.10 -18.09
N PRO A 24 3.23 -0.81 -18.50
CA PRO A 24 3.09 -2.14 -19.08
C PRO A 24 2.72 -3.18 -18.01
N PRO A 25 2.15 -4.35 -18.37
CA PRO A 25 1.78 -5.37 -17.38
C PRO A 25 2.93 -5.86 -16.49
N ASP A 26 4.18 -5.75 -16.94
CA ASP A 26 5.41 -6.09 -16.25
C ASP A 26 6.19 -4.86 -15.75
N PHE A 27 5.49 -3.77 -15.42
CA PHE A 27 6.09 -2.49 -14.98
C PHE A 27 7.06 -2.57 -13.79
N THR A 28 7.04 -3.65 -13.03
CA THR A 28 7.88 -3.85 -11.84
C THR A 28 9.12 -4.67 -12.13
N LYS A 29 10.24 -4.28 -11.53
CA LYS A 29 11.48 -5.05 -11.43
C LYS A 29 11.62 -5.63 -10.01
N PRO A 30 12.36 -6.73 -9.83
CA PRO A 30 12.66 -7.25 -8.51
C PRO A 30 13.32 -6.17 -7.64
N GLY A 31 12.74 -5.90 -6.48
CA GLY A 31 13.22 -4.85 -5.57
C GLY A 31 12.43 -3.55 -5.64
N ASP A 32 11.53 -3.37 -6.60
CA ASP A 32 10.74 -2.15 -6.72
C ASP A 32 9.80 -1.94 -5.52
N PHE A 33 9.45 -0.67 -5.32
CA PHE A 33 8.52 -0.23 -4.30
C PHE A 33 7.19 0.05 -4.99
N LEU A 34 6.10 -0.52 -4.49
CA LEU A 34 4.75 -0.17 -4.95
C LEU A 34 4.14 0.84 -3.98
N ILE A 35 3.77 2.02 -4.47
CA ILE A 35 3.09 3.06 -3.68
C ILE A 35 1.68 3.23 -4.22
N SER A 36 0.66 3.09 -3.36
CA SER A 36 -0.74 3.27 -3.71
C SER A 36 -1.34 4.50 -2.99
N SER A 37 -2.32 5.17 -3.61
CA SER A 37 -3.04 6.30 -3.00
C SER A 37 -4.56 6.03 -2.94
N PRO A 38 -5.02 5.13 -2.04
CA PRO A 38 -6.44 4.74 -1.89
C PRO A 38 -7.40 5.90 -1.60
N SER A 39 -6.97 6.91 -0.85
CA SER A 39 -7.65 8.18 -0.50
C SER A 39 -7.25 8.64 0.91
N LYS A 40 -7.11 9.96 1.06
CA LYS A 40 -6.70 10.61 2.31
C LYS A 40 -7.85 10.59 3.33
N ILE A 41 -7.75 9.75 4.35
CA ILE A 41 -8.66 9.78 5.52
C ILE A 41 -7.94 10.36 6.76
N GLN A 42 -6.68 10.78 6.62
CA GLN A 42 -5.82 11.16 7.74
C GLN A 42 -6.40 12.28 8.65
N GLU A 43 -7.16 13.21 8.08
CA GLU A 43 -7.78 14.32 8.82
C GLU A 43 -8.96 13.90 9.71
N MET A 44 -9.60 12.77 9.39
CA MET A 44 -10.78 12.27 10.12
C MET A 44 -10.43 11.30 11.25
N LEU A 45 -9.17 10.87 11.34
CA LEU A 45 -8.72 9.84 12.29
C LEU A 45 -8.97 10.15 13.77
N PRO A 46 -8.76 11.39 14.27
CA PRO A 46 -9.00 11.68 15.68
C PRO A 46 -10.48 11.68 16.07
N PHE A 47 -11.39 11.53 15.10
CA PHE A 47 -12.83 11.70 15.27
C PHE A 47 -13.65 10.46 14.89
N ARG A 48 -13.02 9.31 14.67
CA ARG A 48 -13.70 8.06 14.29
C ARG A 48 -13.67 7.02 15.40
N ASP A 49 -14.85 6.47 15.68
CA ASP A 49 -15.06 5.39 16.66
C ASP A 49 -14.84 3.98 16.07
N HIS A 50 -14.59 3.87 14.75
CA HIS A 50 -14.47 2.61 14.03
C HIS A 50 -13.23 2.58 13.12
N PHE A 51 -12.55 1.43 13.09
CA PHE A 51 -11.35 1.15 12.28
C PHE A 51 -11.72 0.73 10.84
N ASP A 52 -12.63 1.47 10.20
CA ASP A 52 -13.06 1.22 8.82
C ASP A 52 -12.36 2.21 7.89
N PHE A 53 -11.22 1.80 7.34
CA PHE A 53 -10.46 2.55 6.34
C PHE A 53 -10.36 1.77 5.03
N LEU A 54 -10.29 2.51 3.93
CA LEU A 54 -10.03 1.94 2.60
C LEU A 54 -8.57 1.51 2.52
N GLY A 55 -8.30 0.45 1.79
CA GLY A 55 -6.96 -0.06 1.55
C GLY A 55 -6.98 -1.20 0.53
N VAL A 56 -5.82 -1.75 0.23
CA VAL A 56 -5.64 -2.87 -0.68
C VAL A 56 -6.29 -4.14 -0.12
N GLU A 57 -7.09 -4.84 -0.93
CA GLU A 57 -7.81 -6.03 -0.47
C GLU A 57 -6.85 -7.11 0.08
N ALA A 58 -7.23 -7.70 1.21
CA ALA A 58 -6.53 -8.84 1.77
C ALA A 58 -7.12 -10.13 1.18
N SER A 59 -6.40 -10.76 0.24
CA SER A 59 -6.82 -12.00 -0.43
C SER A 59 -5.65 -12.81 -0.99
N ASP A 60 -5.86 -14.12 -1.20
CA ASP A 60 -4.88 -14.99 -1.87
C ASP A 60 -4.51 -14.48 -3.27
N LYS A 61 -5.48 -13.91 -3.97
CA LYS A 61 -5.27 -13.32 -5.30
C LYS A 61 -4.34 -12.12 -5.22
N MET A 62 -4.54 -11.24 -4.24
CA MET A 62 -3.69 -10.06 -4.04
C MET A 62 -2.27 -10.47 -3.61
N LEU A 63 -2.14 -11.40 -2.67
CA LEU A 63 -0.84 -11.93 -2.26
C LEU A 63 -0.08 -12.53 -3.45
N LYS A 64 -0.75 -13.37 -4.25
CA LYS A 64 -0.14 -13.93 -5.47
C LYS A 64 0.30 -12.84 -6.44
N TRP A 65 -0.52 -11.80 -6.63
CA TRP A 65 -0.19 -10.68 -7.51
C TRP A 65 1.07 -9.95 -7.03
N MET A 66 1.14 -9.57 -5.75
CA MET A 66 2.31 -8.88 -5.18
C MET A 66 3.58 -9.73 -5.21
N TRP A 67 3.46 -11.02 -4.87
CA TRP A 67 4.59 -11.97 -4.94
C TRP A 67 5.18 -12.03 -6.36
N ASN A 68 4.32 -12.14 -7.37
CA ASN A 68 4.75 -12.20 -8.77
C ASN A 68 5.41 -10.89 -9.25
N LYS A 69 5.02 -9.76 -8.68
CA LYS A 69 5.63 -8.44 -8.96
C LYS A 69 7.02 -8.27 -8.30
N LYS A 70 7.41 -9.15 -7.37
CA LYS A 70 8.73 -9.15 -6.70
C LYS A 70 9.07 -7.83 -6.03
N LEU A 71 8.06 -7.23 -5.40
CA LEU A 71 8.18 -5.99 -4.64
C LEU A 71 9.04 -6.23 -3.39
N SER A 72 9.80 -5.22 -2.99
CA SER A 72 10.56 -5.25 -1.73
C SER A 72 9.92 -4.42 -0.62
N ILE A 73 9.15 -3.39 -1.00
CA ILE A 73 8.42 -2.47 -0.11
C ILE A 73 7.05 -2.17 -0.73
N VAL A 74 6.01 -2.15 0.11
CA VAL A 74 4.70 -1.58 -0.26
C VAL A 74 4.44 -0.32 0.55
N GLY A 75 3.83 0.67 -0.06
CA GLY A 75 3.64 2.00 0.49
C GLY A 75 2.25 2.55 0.21
N SER A 76 1.74 3.40 1.10
CA SER A 76 0.43 4.04 0.92
C SER A 76 0.25 5.31 1.75
N ASP A 77 -0.78 6.10 1.40
CA ASP A 77 -1.22 7.30 2.13
C ASP A 77 -2.38 7.06 3.13
N ASN A 78 -2.76 5.79 3.35
CA ASN A 78 -3.77 5.40 4.33
C ASN A 78 -3.13 4.88 5.63
N ILE A 79 -3.98 4.51 6.60
CA ILE A 79 -3.54 4.11 7.95
C ILE A 79 -2.80 2.78 7.95
N ALA A 80 -3.34 1.77 7.27
CA ALA A 80 -2.89 0.40 7.47
C ALA A 80 -2.63 -0.36 6.15
N PHE A 81 -2.41 0.32 5.02
CA PHE A 81 -2.26 -0.25 3.67
C PHE A 81 -3.47 -1.05 3.15
N GLU A 82 -3.98 -2.01 3.89
CA GLU A 82 -5.21 -2.80 3.73
C GLU A 82 -6.39 -2.21 4.52
N PRO A 83 -7.63 -2.73 4.35
CA PRO A 83 -8.74 -2.42 5.23
C PRO A 83 -8.54 -2.91 6.68
N GLY A 84 -9.12 -2.21 7.66
CA GLY A 84 -8.92 -2.51 9.08
C GLY A 84 -9.66 -3.74 9.61
N THR A 85 -10.43 -4.42 8.76
CA THR A 85 -11.22 -5.59 9.15
C THR A 85 -10.36 -6.86 9.16
N LEU A 86 -10.20 -7.48 10.34
CA LEU A 86 -9.49 -8.76 10.52
C LEU A 86 -10.40 -9.96 10.28
N THR A 87 -11.26 -9.90 9.26
CA THR A 87 -12.31 -10.89 9.02
C THR A 87 -12.07 -11.76 7.80
N VAL A 88 -10.99 -11.51 7.05
CA VAL A 88 -10.71 -12.24 5.81
C VAL A 88 -10.06 -13.59 6.06
N THR A 89 -10.30 -14.51 5.12
CA THR A 89 -9.64 -15.81 5.05
C THR A 89 -8.56 -15.74 3.98
N ILE A 90 -7.32 -16.04 4.38
CA ILE A 90 -6.16 -16.14 3.49
C ILE A 90 -5.55 -17.52 3.69
N ASP A 91 -5.24 -18.21 2.59
CA ASP A 91 -4.69 -19.57 2.58
C ASP A 91 -5.52 -20.56 3.42
N GLY A 92 -6.85 -20.45 3.31
CA GLY A 92 -7.81 -21.25 4.09
C GLY A 92 -7.85 -20.95 5.59
N MET A 93 -7.05 -20.00 6.08
CA MET A 93 -6.99 -19.60 7.49
C MET A 93 -7.82 -18.33 7.72
N PRO A 94 -8.87 -18.37 8.56
CA PRO A 94 -9.67 -17.19 8.88
C PRO A 94 -8.90 -16.23 9.80
N GLY A 95 -9.30 -14.95 9.78
CA GLY A 95 -8.74 -13.94 10.69
C GLY A 95 -7.32 -13.52 10.34
N ARG A 96 -6.95 -13.61 9.05
CA ARG A 96 -5.66 -13.19 8.51
C ARG A 96 -5.74 -11.80 7.91
N ASN A 97 -4.59 -11.20 7.64
CA ASN A 97 -4.46 -9.89 7.00
C ASN A 97 -3.13 -9.82 6.22
N LEU A 98 -2.95 -8.76 5.43
CA LEU A 98 -1.72 -8.52 4.68
C LEU A 98 -0.53 -8.25 5.59
N HIS A 99 -0.70 -7.54 6.71
CA HIS A 99 0.38 -7.27 7.67
C HIS A 99 1.08 -8.54 8.16
N GLN A 100 0.30 -9.56 8.53
CA GLN A 100 0.83 -10.84 8.99
C GLN A 100 1.58 -11.56 7.88
N ALA A 101 1.03 -11.56 6.67
CA ALA A 101 1.68 -12.19 5.51
C ALA A 101 2.98 -11.47 5.14
N PHE A 102 2.97 -10.14 5.13
CA PHE A 102 4.12 -9.32 4.74
C PHE A 102 5.21 -9.33 5.80
N ILE A 103 4.92 -8.87 7.02
CA ILE A 103 5.93 -8.67 8.05
C ILE A 103 6.34 -10.00 8.66
N GLY A 104 5.36 -10.79 9.09
CA GLY A 104 5.60 -12.07 9.77
C GLY A 104 5.96 -13.22 8.84
N GLY A 105 5.46 -13.20 7.60
CA GLY A 105 5.72 -14.24 6.60
C GLY A 105 6.90 -13.93 5.69
N TRP A 106 6.78 -12.88 4.88
CA TRP A 106 7.72 -12.59 3.79
C TRP A 106 8.92 -11.74 4.21
N GLY A 107 8.88 -11.07 5.36
CA GLY A 107 9.84 -10.02 5.71
C GLY A 107 9.68 -8.75 4.85
N GLN A 108 8.49 -8.56 4.27
CA GLN A 108 8.10 -7.45 3.40
C GLN A 108 7.73 -6.24 4.26
N SER A 109 8.44 -5.13 4.08
CA SER A 109 8.16 -3.88 4.82
C SER A 109 6.95 -3.14 4.26
N ILE A 110 6.23 -2.44 5.13
CA ILE A 110 5.06 -1.62 4.79
C ILE A 110 5.38 -0.17 5.19
N VAL A 111 5.04 0.79 4.34
CA VAL A 111 5.16 2.22 4.60
C VAL A 111 3.78 2.86 4.54
N GLU A 112 3.35 3.44 5.64
CA GLU A 112 1.99 3.97 5.79
C GLU A 112 2.03 5.47 6.04
N LEU A 113 0.88 6.13 5.84
CA LEU A 113 0.71 7.55 6.11
C LEU A 113 1.68 8.46 5.31
N LEU A 114 2.08 8.05 4.11
CA LEU A 114 2.84 8.91 3.20
C LEU A 114 2.00 10.11 2.76
N ASP A 115 2.60 11.30 2.67
CA ASP A 115 1.95 12.42 1.97
C ASP A 115 2.25 12.34 0.48
N LEU A 116 1.28 11.84 -0.29
CA LEU A 116 1.42 11.59 -1.73
C LEU A 116 0.82 12.69 -2.60
N LYS A 117 0.28 13.78 -2.03
CA LYS A 117 -0.49 14.79 -2.79
C LYS A 117 0.34 15.43 -3.90
N GLU A 118 1.46 16.06 -3.55
CA GLU A 118 2.33 16.73 -4.52
C GLU A 118 2.95 15.74 -5.51
N LEU A 119 3.27 14.53 -5.03
CA LEU A 119 3.80 13.45 -5.85
C LEU A 119 2.79 13.03 -6.93
N ALA A 120 1.55 12.74 -6.55
CA ALA A 120 0.49 12.33 -7.47
C ALA A 120 0.19 13.44 -8.52
N GLU A 121 0.09 14.70 -8.09
CA GLU A 121 -0.08 15.85 -8.99
C GLU A 121 1.09 15.96 -9.99
N THR A 122 2.32 15.75 -9.52
CA THR A 122 3.54 15.79 -10.34
C THR A 122 3.61 14.60 -11.30
N CYS A 123 3.31 13.39 -10.86
CA CYS A 123 3.24 12.19 -11.70
C CYS A 123 2.25 12.39 -12.85
N HIS A 124 1.05 12.89 -12.57
CA HIS A 124 0.03 13.17 -13.59
C HIS A 124 0.50 14.26 -14.57
N ARG A 125 1.07 15.35 -14.07
CA ARG A 125 1.58 16.46 -14.90
C ARG A 125 2.69 16.01 -15.84
N LEU A 126 3.61 15.17 -15.37
CA LEU A 126 4.76 14.69 -16.13
C LEU A 126 4.49 13.40 -16.91
N ARG A 127 3.37 12.72 -16.63
CA ARG A 127 3.06 11.34 -17.07
C ARG A 127 4.19 10.36 -16.73
N ARG A 128 4.66 10.41 -15.48
CA ARG A 128 5.76 9.58 -14.98
C ARG A 128 5.37 8.95 -13.65
N PHE A 129 5.21 7.63 -13.64
CA PHE A 129 4.77 6.84 -12.48
C PHE A 129 5.85 5.86 -11.99
N SER A 130 7.04 5.94 -12.58
CA SER A 130 8.24 5.25 -12.11
C SER A 130 9.35 6.27 -11.89
N PHE A 131 9.94 6.24 -10.71
CA PHE A 131 10.90 7.23 -10.22
C PHE A 131 11.79 6.61 -9.15
N PHE A 132 12.86 7.33 -8.80
CA PHE A 132 13.73 6.88 -7.72
C PHE A 132 13.13 7.29 -6.37
N PHE A 133 12.92 6.32 -5.48
CA PHE A 133 12.36 6.55 -4.15
C PHE A 133 13.41 6.20 -3.10
N THR A 134 13.59 7.09 -2.13
CA THR A 134 14.45 6.86 -0.97
C THR A 134 13.61 6.90 0.28
N ILE A 135 13.97 6.06 1.25
CA ILE A 135 13.43 6.08 2.59
C ILE A 135 14.56 5.73 3.55
N GLN A 136 14.67 6.47 4.64
CA GLN A 136 15.69 6.24 5.66
C GLN A 136 15.05 6.06 7.03
N ASN A 137 15.39 4.95 7.68
CA ASN A 137 14.94 4.62 9.02
C ASN A 137 15.89 5.21 10.07
N LEU A 138 15.35 5.68 11.19
CA LEU A 138 16.14 6.09 12.34
C LEU A 138 16.95 4.90 12.88
N ASN A 139 18.19 5.15 13.26
CA ASN A 139 19.06 4.13 13.87
C ASN A 139 18.69 3.93 15.34
N VAL A 140 17.64 3.16 15.60
CA VAL A 140 17.14 2.84 16.94
C VAL A 140 17.28 1.33 17.18
N PRO A 141 18.26 0.89 17.98
CA PRO A 141 18.41 -0.52 18.34
C PRO A 141 17.13 -1.07 18.97
N GLY A 142 16.61 -2.19 18.43
CA GLY A 142 15.35 -2.78 18.87
C GLY A 142 14.08 -2.07 18.38
N GLY A 143 14.20 -1.04 17.53
CA GLY A 143 13.07 -0.38 16.90
C GLY A 143 12.33 -1.31 15.94
N ILE A 144 11.00 -1.33 16.04
CA ILE A 144 10.11 -2.13 15.18
C ILE A 144 9.47 -1.31 14.05
N ALA A 145 9.66 0.02 14.07
CA ALA A 145 9.16 0.97 13.08
C ALA A 145 10.01 2.26 13.12
N SER A 146 9.89 3.09 12.08
CA SER A 146 10.53 4.40 11.99
C SER A 146 9.61 5.38 11.27
N PRO A 147 9.62 6.68 11.62
CA PRO A 147 9.05 7.70 10.74
C PRO A 147 9.73 7.64 9.36
N PRO A 148 8.97 7.81 8.25
CA PRO A 148 9.53 7.71 6.91
C PRO A 148 10.22 9.04 6.55
N ASN A 149 11.55 9.08 6.60
CA ASN A 149 12.32 10.14 5.93
C ASN A 149 12.36 9.83 4.43
N ALA A 150 11.20 9.95 3.77
CA ALA A 150 10.99 9.48 2.40
C ALA A 150 11.04 10.62 1.37
N LEU A 151 11.71 10.37 0.24
CA LEU A 151 11.82 11.32 -0.88
C LEU A 151 11.61 10.59 -2.21
N ALA A 152 10.80 11.18 -3.08
CA ALA A 152 10.65 10.77 -4.47
C ALA A 152 11.42 11.73 -5.39
N ILE A 153 12.22 11.18 -6.30
CA ILE A 153 13.04 11.94 -7.27
C ILE A 153 12.55 11.59 -8.67
N LEU A 154 11.83 12.53 -9.29
CA LEU A 154 11.19 12.41 -10.60
C LEU A 154 11.96 13.20 -11.64
#